data_AF-A0AAV9NKE1-F1
#
_entry.id   AF-A0AAV9NKE1-F1
#
_cell.length_a   1.000
_cell.length_b   1.000
_cell.length_c   1.000
_cell.angle_alpha   90.00
_cell.angle_beta   90.00
_cell.angle_gamma   90.00
#
_symmetry.space_group_name_H-M   'P 1'
#
loop_
_entity.id
_entity.type
_entity.pdbx_description
1 polymer ?
#
loop_
_entity_poly.entity_id
_entity_poly.type
_entity_poly.pdbx_seq_one_letter_code
_entity_poly.pdbx_strand_id
1 'polypeptide(L)'
;MELETTLDVLSNPSPKDNAQVVSLRQKAHDILAENSTSKPDTLPSALLDLLTQIIKPLFTSAKHPALTSMGRKNLIPPGPSLGNRFNYPLTDDDLKPWKTPFTVPLLHYIITSYSGTLPLDTRKQTLEAHFHLLIPPILNMIDDGDAAFKAAGCQLLQLLCEALASTESEMLRKTGLGDVFFDALKANFMLLPTLTPEEESLEVLTALYPAFFAVVDARYRTGKVTAEQSVGDSNEFAGRQERLKLLLRHGVLASLSHLSAGQSFSTSISISLTTYLVSQIAPVMTRMGIDGVRYLREFLPMMRGGLMDPFALAAPDLVKEILRVYVVVLDECEPRVRELWWSEILRGLVGCWVNCLDELDVTRSESKGGVQEIQAVLKEVTRRLGQVVDKDKWAAGRKRLLGEEEDLTGLFEDI
;
A
#
# COMPACT_ATOMS: atom_id res chain seq x y z
N MET A 1 21.15 2.64 -14.24
CA MET A 1 21.02 1.37 -13.51
C MET A 1 19.93 0.50 -14.11
N GLU A 2 18.72 1.01 -14.40
CA GLU A 2 17.61 0.17 -14.90
C GLU A 2 17.72 -0.30 -16.37
N LEU A 3 18.36 0.47 -17.24
CA LEU A 3 18.50 0.12 -18.67
C LEU A 3 19.39 -1.12 -18.86
N GLU A 4 20.54 -1.18 -18.19
CA GLU A 4 21.47 -2.31 -18.27
C GLU A 4 20.83 -3.60 -17.75
N THR A 5 20.10 -3.54 -16.63
CA THR A 5 19.34 -4.68 -16.12
C THR A 5 18.26 -5.15 -17.09
N THR A 6 17.55 -4.22 -17.73
CA THR A 6 16.53 -4.57 -18.72
C THR A 6 17.15 -5.19 -19.97
N LEU A 7 18.28 -4.66 -20.45
CA LEU A 7 19.03 -5.22 -21.57
C LEU A 7 19.60 -6.62 -21.26
N ASP A 8 20.08 -6.85 -20.03
CA ASP A 8 20.54 -8.18 -19.59
C ASP A 8 19.40 -9.22 -19.61
N VAL A 9 18.23 -8.86 -19.08
CA VAL A 9 17.04 -9.74 -19.16
C VAL A 9 16.60 -10.00 -20.60
N LEU A 10 16.70 -9.00 -21.48
CA LEU A 10 16.40 -9.15 -22.91
C LEU A 10 17.48 -9.93 -23.69
N SER A 11 18.68 -10.07 -23.14
CA SER A 11 19.77 -10.85 -23.76
C SER A 11 19.69 -12.34 -23.42
N ASN A 12 18.97 -12.70 -22.36
CA ASN A 12 18.90 -14.07 -21.84
C ASN A 12 17.57 -14.75 -22.21
N PRO A 13 17.55 -15.66 -23.20
CA PRO A 13 16.33 -16.32 -23.61
C PRO A 13 15.86 -17.38 -22.62
N SER A 14 14.54 -17.50 -22.46
CA SER A 14 13.94 -18.61 -21.69
C SER A 14 13.75 -19.81 -22.61
N PRO A 15 14.05 -21.04 -22.14
CA PRO A 15 13.80 -22.26 -22.92
C PRO A 15 12.32 -22.52 -23.21
N LYS A 16 11.40 -21.78 -22.55
CA LYS A 16 9.96 -21.88 -22.74
C LYS A 16 9.38 -20.93 -23.79
N ASP A 17 10.20 -20.05 -24.37
CA ASP A 17 9.68 -19.04 -25.29
C ASP A 17 9.31 -19.64 -26.66
N ASN A 18 8.13 -19.27 -27.15
CA ASN A 18 7.77 -19.56 -28.53
C ASN A 18 8.47 -18.59 -29.51
N ALA A 19 8.45 -18.92 -30.81
CA ALA A 19 9.14 -18.14 -31.84
C ALA A 19 8.68 -16.67 -31.92
N GLN A 20 7.40 -16.39 -31.63
CA GLN A 20 6.88 -15.02 -31.58
C GLN A 20 7.49 -14.24 -30.41
N VAL A 21 7.55 -14.83 -29.21
CA VAL A 21 8.14 -14.22 -28.02
C VAL A 21 9.64 -13.94 -28.22
N VAL A 22 10.37 -14.86 -28.84
CA VAL A 22 11.80 -14.66 -29.19
C VAL A 22 11.97 -13.48 -30.14
N SER A 23 11.14 -13.37 -31.18
CA SER A 23 11.18 -12.24 -32.12
C SER A 23 10.86 -10.91 -31.45
N LEU A 24 9.85 -10.88 -30.57
CA LEU A 24 9.50 -9.69 -29.80
C LEU A 24 10.61 -9.27 -28.83
N ARG A 25 11.25 -10.24 -28.15
CA ARG A 25 12.39 -9.97 -27.27
C ARG A 25 13.55 -9.31 -28.04
N GLN A 26 13.97 -9.91 -29.16
CA GLN A 26 15.07 -9.37 -29.96
C GLN A 26 14.77 -7.94 -30.42
N LYS A 27 13.55 -7.71 -30.90
CA LYS A 27 13.11 -6.39 -31.33
C LYS A 27 13.10 -5.37 -30.19
N ALA A 28 12.70 -5.75 -28.98
CA ALA A 28 12.76 -4.89 -27.81
C ALA A 28 14.21 -4.54 -27.44
N HIS A 29 15.11 -5.52 -27.52
CA HIS A 29 16.54 -5.32 -27.29
C HIS A 29 17.13 -4.32 -28.30
N ASP A 30 16.83 -4.48 -29.59
CA ASP A 30 17.33 -3.61 -30.65
C ASP A 30 16.89 -2.15 -30.45
N ILE A 31 15.60 -1.93 -30.13
CA ILE A 31 15.06 -0.59 -29.84
C ILE A 31 15.80 0.08 -28.67
N LEU A 32 16.05 -0.66 -27.58
CA LEU A 32 16.76 -0.13 -26.42
C LEU A 32 18.25 0.13 -26.68
N ALA A 33 18.91 -0.78 -27.40
CA ALA A 33 20.32 -0.63 -27.75
C ALA A 33 20.56 0.58 -28.66
N GLU A 34 19.68 0.80 -29.64
CA GLU A 34 19.72 1.99 -30.52
C GLU A 34 19.48 3.28 -29.73
N ASN A 35 18.51 3.29 -28.81
CA ASN A 35 18.21 4.48 -28.02
C ASN A 35 19.32 4.83 -27.02
N SER A 36 20.04 3.83 -26.49
CA SER A 36 21.17 4.02 -25.57
C SER A 36 22.27 4.91 -26.13
N THR A 37 22.41 4.96 -27.46
CA THR A 37 23.44 5.76 -28.16
C THR A 37 22.90 7.07 -28.74
N SER A 38 21.59 7.31 -28.63
CA SER A 38 20.88 8.42 -29.27
C SER A 38 20.67 9.62 -28.33
N LYS A 39 20.33 10.78 -28.89
CA LYS A 39 19.95 11.98 -28.12
C LYS A 39 18.62 11.75 -27.37
N PRO A 40 18.39 12.40 -26.21
CA PRO A 40 17.17 12.23 -25.41
C PRO A 40 15.86 12.53 -26.16
N ASP A 41 15.93 13.27 -27.26
CA ASP A 41 14.79 13.64 -28.11
C ASP A 41 14.13 12.44 -28.80
N THR A 42 14.82 11.31 -28.98
CA THR A 42 14.26 10.11 -29.63
C THR A 42 13.60 9.15 -28.64
N LEU A 43 13.80 9.34 -27.34
CA LEU A 43 13.26 8.46 -26.29
C LEU A 43 11.72 8.37 -26.31
N PRO A 44 10.94 9.46 -26.47
CA PRO A 44 9.49 9.36 -26.59
C PRO A 44 9.04 8.37 -27.67
N SER A 45 9.62 8.43 -28.86
CA SER A 45 9.29 7.53 -29.97
C SER A 45 9.67 6.09 -29.67
N ALA A 46 10.84 5.85 -29.08
CA ALA A 46 11.24 4.49 -28.70
C ALA A 46 10.34 3.88 -27.63
N LEU A 47 9.92 4.67 -26.62
CA LEU A 47 8.94 4.20 -25.62
C LEU A 47 7.60 3.84 -26.28
N LEU A 48 7.15 4.64 -27.25
CA LEU A 48 5.94 4.34 -28.02
C LEU A 48 6.11 3.05 -28.84
N ASP A 49 7.26 2.84 -29.46
CA ASP A 49 7.57 1.64 -30.23
C ASP A 49 7.61 0.38 -29.36
N LEU A 50 8.20 0.45 -28.16
CA LEU A 50 8.16 -0.64 -27.20
C LEU A 50 6.70 -0.97 -26.80
N LEU A 51 5.88 0.04 -26.52
CA LEU A 51 4.50 -0.17 -26.14
C LEU A 51 3.64 -0.75 -27.28
N THR A 52 3.82 -0.25 -28.50
CA THR A 52 2.96 -0.61 -29.64
C THR A 52 3.43 -1.85 -30.39
N GLN A 53 4.74 -2.06 -30.50
CA GLN A 53 5.33 -3.14 -31.28
C GLN A 53 5.70 -4.36 -30.43
N ILE A 54 5.83 -4.21 -29.11
CA ILE A 54 6.21 -5.31 -28.20
C ILE A 54 5.09 -5.60 -27.19
N ILE A 55 4.77 -4.66 -26.29
CA ILE A 55 3.82 -4.88 -25.20
C ILE A 55 2.42 -5.16 -25.73
N LYS A 56 1.88 -4.31 -26.59
CA LYS A 56 0.52 -4.49 -27.11
C LYS A 56 0.31 -5.86 -27.78
N PRO A 57 1.21 -6.36 -28.66
CA PRO A 57 1.14 -7.73 -29.18
C PRO A 57 1.04 -8.81 -28.10
N LEU A 58 1.82 -8.72 -27.01
CA LEU A 58 1.81 -9.68 -25.91
C LEU A 58 0.45 -9.75 -25.18
N PHE A 59 -0.32 -8.66 -25.18
CA PHE A 59 -1.63 -8.58 -24.51
C PHE A 59 -2.84 -8.67 -25.46
N THR A 60 -2.63 -9.00 -26.74
CA THR A 60 -3.72 -9.01 -27.74
C THR A 60 -4.82 -10.03 -27.42
N SER A 61 -4.46 -11.18 -26.84
CA SER A 61 -5.41 -12.21 -26.38
C SER A 61 -6.02 -11.88 -25.01
N ALA A 62 -5.40 -11.00 -24.23
CA ALA A 62 -5.77 -10.66 -22.85
C ALA A 62 -6.61 -9.37 -22.78
N LYS A 63 -7.84 -9.42 -23.31
CA LYS A 63 -8.77 -8.29 -23.25
C LYS A 63 -9.35 -8.14 -21.85
N HIS A 64 -9.14 -6.97 -21.23
CA HIS A 64 -9.62 -6.70 -19.89
C HIS A 64 -11.11 -6.27 -19.87
N PRO A 65 -11.99 -6.91 -19.07
CA PRO A 65 -13.44 -6.69 -19.12
C PRO A 65 -13.87 -5.28 -18.69
N ALA A 66 -13.12 -4.66 -17.76
CA ALA A 66 -13.41 -3.31 -17.28
C ALA A 66 -12.99 -2.19 -18.26
N LEU A 67 -12.38 -2.54 -19.40
CA LEU A 67 -11.89 -1.58 -20.39
C LEU A 67 -12.67 -1.68 -21.71
N THR A 68 -12.86 -0.54 -22.35
CA THR A 68 -13.26 -0.44 -23.75
C THR A 68 -12.09 -0.79 -24.67
N SER A 69 -12.34 -1.01 -25.97
CA SER A 69 -11.28 -1.20 -26.98
C SER A 69 -10.29 -0.02 -27.06
N MET A 70 -10.68 1.16 -26.57
CA MET A 70 -9.83 2.36 -26.48
C MET A 70 -9.17 2.54 -25.10
N GLY A 71 -9.23 1.55 -24.21
CA GLY A 71 -8.60 1.59 -22.89
C GLY A 71 -9.29 2.49 -21.85
N ARG A 72 -10.49 3.01 -22.14
CA ARG A 72 -11.32 3.77 -21.18
C ARG A 72 -12.18 2.84 -20.31
N LYS A 73 -12.62 3.33 -19.13
CA LYS A 73 -13.59 2.63 -18.27
C LYS A 73 -14.79 2.14 -19.08
N ASN A 74 -15.08 0.86 -19.00
CA ASN A 74 -16.26 0.26 -19.59
C ASN A 74 -17.47 0.57 -18.70
N LEU A 75 -18.48 1.26 -19.25
CA LEU A 75 -19.70 1.63 -18.52
C LEU A 75 -20.78 0.53 -18.60
N ILE A 76 -20.54 -0.50 -19.41
CA ILE A 76 -21.44 -1.65 -19.55
C ILE A 76 -20.95 -2.73 -18.58
N PRO A 77 -21.79 -3.21 -17.64
CA PRO A 77 -21.41 -4.31 -16.76
C PRO A 77 -20.99 -5.51 -17.61
N PRO A 78 -19.81 -6.10 -17.37
CA PRO A 78 -19.47 -7.36 -18.01
C PRO A 78 -20.54 -8.37 -17.59
N GLY A 79 -21.23 -8.96 -18.56
CA GLY A 79 -22.14 -10.08 -18.28
C GLY A 79 -21.39 -11.20 -17.54
N PRO A 80 -22.09 -12.06 -16.79
CA PRO A 80 -21.43 -13.12 -16.04
C PRO A 80 -20.56 -13.97 -16.97
N SER A 81 -19.24 -13.91 -16.80
CA SER A 81 -18.27 -14.67 -17.58
C SER A 81 -18.22 -16.11 -17.07
N LEU A 82 -19.33 -16.83 -17.20
CA LEU A 82 -19.44 -18.25 -16.86
C LEU A 82 -18.82 -19.15 -17.95
N GLY A 83 -18.55 -18.62 -19.14
CA GLY A 83 -18.39 -19.41 -20.36
C GLY A 83 -17.00 -19.92 -20.74
N ASN A 84 -15.89 -19.35 -20.24
CA ASN A 84 -14.55 -19.71 -20.76
C ASN A 84 -13.65 -20.48 -19.78
N ARG A 85 -13.99 -20.58 -18.49
CA ARG A 85 -13.14 -21.30 -17.51
C ARG A 85 -13.30 -22.83 -17.55
N PHE A 86 -14.37 -23.34 -18.16
CA PHE A 86 -14.71 -24.77 -18.13
C PHE A 86 -14.53 -25.52 -19.46
N ASN A 87 -14.24 -24.83 -20.58
CA ASN A 87 -14.33 -25.43 -21.92
C ASN A 87 -13.00 -25.73 -22.64
N TYR A 88 -11.83 -25.46 -22.05
CA TYR A 88 -10.55 -25.79 -22.69
C TYR A 88 -9.50 -26.31 -21.70
N PRO A 89 -8.95 -27.52 -21.92
CA PRO A 89 -7.68 -27.93 -21.32
C PRO A 89 -6.54 -27.31 -22.14
N LEU A 90 -6.40 -25.99 -22.07
CA LEU A 90 -5.17 -25.31 -22.48
C LEU A 90 -4.33 -25.13 -21.22
N THR A 91 -3.05 -25.49 -21.28
CA THR A 91 -2.07 -25.06 -20.29
C THR A 91 -2.15 -23.53 -20.14
N ASP A 92 -2.23 -23.01 -18.92
CA ASP A 92 -2.47 -21.57 -18.62
C ASP A 92 -1.49 -20.63 -19.36
N ASP A 93 -0.31 -21.13 -19.74
CA ASP A 93 0.73 -20.43 -20.50
C ASP A 93 0.31 -20.03 -21.94
N ASP A 94 -0.46 -20.85 -22.66
CA ASP A 94 -0.88 -20.52 -24.03
C ASP A 94 -1.94 -19.39 -24.07
N LEU A 95 -2.67 -19.22 -22.97
CA LEU A 95 -3.69 -18.18 -22.81
C LEU A 95 -3.09 -16.82 -22.45
N LYS A 96 -1.83 -16.79 -21.98
CA LYS A 96 -1.17 -15.58 -21.44
C LYS A 96 0.24 -15.42 -22.00
N PRO A 97 0.38 -15.11 -23.31
CA PRO A 97 1.69 -14.98 -23.96
C PRO A 97 2.55 -13.82 -23.41
N TRP A 98 1.98 -12.94 -22.59
CA TRP A 98 2.67 -11.88 -21.86
C TRP A 98 3.41 -12.34 -20.60
N LYS A 99 3.22 -13.59 -20.13
CA LYS A 99 3.95 -14.14 -18.98
C LYS A 99 5.39 -14.53 -19.37
N THR A 100 6.16 -13.54 -19.80
CA THR A 100 7.57 -13.69 -20.19
C THR A 100 8.47 -13.03 -19.14
N PRO A 101 9.72 -13.51 -18.98
CA PRO A 101 10.66 -12.92 -18.01
C PRO A 101 10.95 -11.43 -18.22
N PHE A 102 10.77 -10.92 -19.45
CA PHE A 102 11.10 -9.53 -19.78
C PHE A 102 9.90 -8.59 -19.73
N THR A 103 8.66 -9.08 -19.62
CA THR A 103 7.48 -8.19 -19.72
C THR A 103 7.40 -7.20 -18.56
N VAL A 104 7.58 -7.67 -17.32
CA VAL A 104 7.57 -6.81 -16.12
C VAL A 104 8.78 -5.85 -16.13
N PRO A 105 10.04 -6.31 -16.32
CA PRO A 105 11.18 -5.40 -16.42
C PRO A 105 11.04 -4.34 -17.52
N LEU A 106 10.52 -4.71 -18.69
CA LEU A 106 10.33 -3.77 -19.79
C LEU A 106 9.26 -2.72 -19.46
N LEU A 107 8.13 -3.11 -18.86
CA LEU A 107 7.10 -2.16 -18.41
C LEU A 107 7.64 -1.24 -17.32
N HIS A 108 8.42 -1.78 -16.38
CA HIS A 108 9.07 -0.99 -15.33
C HIS A 108 9.96 0.08 -15.95
N TYR A 109 10.88 -0.31 -16.84
CA TYR A 109 11.76 0.63 -17.56
C TYR A 109 10.96 1.71 -18.32
N ILE A 110 9.87 1.33 -19.01
CA ILE A 110 9.06 2.29 -19.76
C ILE A 110 8.44 3.33 -18.81
N ILE A 111 7.90 2.90 -17.67
CA ILE A 111 7.23 3.80 -16.72
C ILE A 111 8.24 4.72 -16.03
N THR A 112 9.37 4.19 -15.56
CA THR A 112 10.41 4.99 -14.90
C THR A 112 11.09 5.97 -15.85
N SER A 113 11.16 5.66 -17.15
CA SER A 113 11.68 6.57 -18.17
C SER A 113 10.91 7.90 -18.25
N TYR A 114 9.60 7.91 -17.96
CA TYR A 114 8.81 9.15 -17.96
C TYR A 114 9.23 10.14 -16.86
N SER A 115 9.58 9.63 -15.68
CA SER A 115 9.93 10.46 -14.51
C SER A 115 11.42 10.68 -14.37
N GLY A 116 12.25 9.72 -14.77
CA GLY A 116 13.69 9.69 -14.54
C GLY A 116 14.55 10.18 -15.71
N THR A 117 14.10 10.00 -16.95
CA THR A 117 14.97 10.20 -18.13
C THR A 117 14.48 11.29 -19.06
N LEU A 118 13.16 11.43 -19.27
CA LEU A 118 12.63 12.44 -20.18
C LEU A 118 12.87 13.88 -19.68
N PRO A 119 13.10 14.84 -20.60
CA PRO A 119 13.13 16.28 -20.28
C PRO A 119 11.80 16.76 -19.66
N LEU A 120 11.88 17.59 -18.61
CA LEU A 120 10.73 18.02 -17.79
C LEU A 120 9.56 18.59 -18.59
N ASP A 121 9.86 19.34 -19.64
CA ASP A 121 8.91 19.99 -20.55
C ASP A 121 8.09 19.01 -21.40
N THR A 122 8.62 17.81 -21.67
CA THR A 122 7.96 16.80 -22.53
C THR A 122 7.33 15.64 -21.77
N ARG A 123 7.66 15.47 -20.47
CA ARG A 123 7.19 14.33 -19.64
C ARG A 123 5.69 14.16 -19.67
N LYS A 124 4.96 15.23 -19.34
CA LYS A 124 3.50 15.22 -19.23
C LYS A 124 2.85 14.83 -20.55
N GLN A 125 3.22 15.51 -21.64
CA GLN A 125 2.65 15.26 -22.95
C GLN A 125 2.89 13.81 -23.41
N THR A 126 4.12 13.32 -23.22
CA THR A 126 4.50 11.97 -23.62
C THR A 126 3.77 10.91 -22.79
N LEU A 127 3.76 11.07 -21.46
CA LEU A 127 3.06 10.16 -20.55
C LEU A 127 1.57 10.10 -20.87
N GLU A 128 0.90 11.24 -21.03
CA GLU A 128 -0.53 11.29 -21.35
C GLU A 128 -0.84 10.65 -22.72
N ALA A 129 0.04 10.81 -23.71
CA ALA A 129 -0.11 10.18 -25.02
C ALA A 129 -0.01 8.65 -24.95
N HIS A 130 0.91 8.12 -24.13
CA HIS A 130 1.16 6.68 -24.01
C HIS A 130 0.25 5.99 -22.99
N PHE A 131 -0.37 6.76 -22.10
CA PHE A 131 -1.14 6.29 -20.94
C PHE A 131 -2.07 5.10 -21.25
N HIS A 132 -2.87 5.20 -22.30
CA HIS A 132 -3.85 4.18 -22.67
C HIS A 132 -3.26 2.80 -23.02
N LEU A 133 -1.97 2.73 -23.39
CA LEU A 133 -1.27 1.48 -23.70
C LEU A 133 -0.73 0.77 -22.45
N LEU A 134 -0.53 1.52 -21.36
CA LEU A 134 -0.02 0.99 -20.08
C LEU A 134 -1.12 0.34 -19.24
N ILE A 135 -2.37 0.78 -19.41
CA ILE A 135 -3.48 0.36 -18.56
C ILE A 135 -3.84 -1.12 -18.70
N PRO A 136 -4.03 -1.68 -19.92
CA PRO A 136 -4.40 -3.09 -20.03
C PRO A 136 -3.35 -4.05 -19.47
N PRO A 137 -2.03 -3.88 -19.72
CA PRO A 137 -1.01 -4.73 -19.11
C PRO A 137 -1.05 -4.73 -17.58
N ILE A 138 -1.10 -3.54 -16.97
CA ILE A 138 -1.10 -3.39 -15.51
C ILE A 138 -2.33 -4.07 -14.89
N LEU A 139 -3.52 -3.83 -15.45
CA LEU A 139 -4.75 -4.42 -14.93
C LEU A 139 -4.79 -5.95 -15.11
N ASN A 140 -4.34 -6.47 -16.25
CA ASN A 140 -4.25 -7.93 -16.44
C ASN A 140 -3.29 -8.59 -15.45
N MET A 141 -2.20 -7.92 -15.05
CA MET A 141 -1.28 -8.42 -14.03
C MET A 141 -1.91 -8.42 -12.63
N ILE A 142 -2.60 -7.35 -12.24
CA ILE A 142 -3.33 -7.26 -10.96
C ILE A 142 -4.42 -8.34 -10.85
N ASP A 143 -5.09 -8.64 -11.96
CA ASP A 143 -6.15 -9.64 -12.04
C ASP A 143 -5.64 -11.07 -12.28
N ASP A 144 -4.32 -11.28 -12.41
CA ASP A 144 -3.77 -12.62 -12.64
C ASP A 144 -3.97 -13.55 -11.43
N GLY A 145 -3.81 -14.86 -11.61
CA GLY A 145 -3.91 -15.84 -10.53
C GLY A 145 -2.61 -15.98 -9.72
N ASP A 146 -1.48 -15.57 -10.30
CA ASP A 146 -0.15 -15.70 -9.71
C ASP A 146 0.21 -14.47 -8.86
N ALA A 147 0.62 -14.70 -7.62
CA ALA A 147 0.95 -13.66 -6.65
C ALA A 147 2.08 -12.72 -7.13
N ALA A 148 3.10 -13.25 -7.80
CA ALA A 148 4.23 -12.45 -8.27
C ALA A 148 3.79 -11.45 -9.35
N PHE A 149 2.92 -11.88 -10.28
CA PHE A 149 2.36 -10.99 -11.29
C PHE A 149 1.37 -9.98 -10.69
N LYS A 150 0.57 -10.36 -9.69
CA LYS A 150 -0.29 -9.42 -8.95
C LYS A 150 0.53 -8.32 -8.28
N ALA A 151 1.59 -8.70 -7.56
CA ALA A 151 2.47 -7.78 -6.89
C ALA A 151 3.18 -6.86 -7.88
N ALA A 152 3.72 -7.40 -8.98
CA ALA A 152 4.33 -6.61 -10.06
C ALA A 152 3.33 -5.63 -10.68
N GLY A 153 2.09 -6.06 -10.93
CA GLY A 153 1.02 -5.19 -11.43
C GLY A 153 0.72 -4.02 -10.48
N CYS A 154 0.68 -4.28 -9.17
CA CYS A 154 0.51 -3.25 -8.15
C CYS A 154 1.70 -2.26 -8.13
N GLN A 155 2.93 -2.77 -8.19
CA GLN A 155 4.15 -1.93 -8.24
C GLN A 155 4.17 -1.04 -9.50
N LEU A 156 3.86 -1.59 -10.67
CA LEU A 156 3.78 -0.82 -11.92
C LEU A 156 2.67 0.23 -11.85
N LEU A 157 1.53 -0.08 -11.23
CA LEU A 157 0.46 0.89 -11.00
C LEU A 157 0.90 2.03 -10.07
N GLN A 158 1.65 1.71 -9.00
CA GLN A 158 2.22 2.70 -8.10
C GLN A 158 3.12 3.67 -8.89
N LEU A 159 4.10 3.15 -9.62
CA LEU A 159 5.04 3.94 -10.42
C LEU A 159 4.32 4.82 -11.45
N LEU A 160 3.30 4.28 -12.12
CA LEU A 160 2.50 5.04 -13.07
C LEU A 160 1.76 6.20 -12.39
N CYS A 161 1.17 5.96 -11.23
CA CYS A 161 0.44 7.00 -10.49
C CYS A 161 1.39 8.07 -9.94
N GLU A 162 2.58 7.70 -9.45
CA GLU A 162 3.62 8.65 -9.04
C GLU A 162 4.11 9.51 -10.22
N ALA A 163 4.28 8.92 -11.41
CA ALA A 163 4.60 9.65 -12.63
C ALA A 163 3.49 10.64 -13.03
N LEU A 164 2.21 10.24 -12.89
CA LEU A 164 1.08 11.14 -13.14
C LEU A 164 1.00 12.27 -12.12
N ALA A 165 1.23 11.97 -10.84
CA ALA A 165 1.23 12.97 -9.77
C ALA A 165 2.35 14.01 -9.95
N SER A 166 3.58 13.54 -10.22
CA SER A 166 4.74 14.42 -10.42
C SER A 166 4.64 15.33 -11.66
N THR A 167 3.83 14.96 -12.65
CA THR A 167 3.56 15.77 -13.86
C THR A 167 2.26 16.57 -13.80
N GLU A 168 1.58 16.52 -12.64
CA GLU A 168 0.26 17.14 -12.41
C GLU A 168 -0.77 16.73 -13.48
N SER A 169 -0.73 15.47 -13.92
CA SER A 169 -1.59 14.96 -14.98
C SER A 169 -3.02 14.73 -14.49
N GLU A 170 -3.98 15.12 -15.32
CA GLU A 170 -5.41 14.99 -15.03
C GLU A 170 -6.06 13.75 -15.63
N MET A 171 -5.25 12.80 -16.08
CA MET A 171 -5.73 11.60 -16.79
C MET A 171 -6.70 10.78 -15.95
N LEU A 172 -6.42 10.55 -14.66
CA LEU A 172 -7.32 9.74 -13.82
C LEU A 172 -8.68 10.40 -13.62
N ARG A 173 -8.70 11.74 -13.49
CA ARG A 173 -9.95 12.51 -13.38
C ARG A 173 -10.73 12.52 -14.69
N LYS A 174 -10.06 12.75 -15.82
CA LYS A 174 -10.69 12.86 -17.16
C LYS A 174 -11.20 11.53 -17.71
N THR A 175 -10.50 10.43 -17.43
CA THR A 175 -10.81 9.11 -18.01
C THR A 175 -11.73 8.26 -17.14
N GLY A 176 -11.87 8.59 -15.85
CA GLY A 176 -12.61 7.78 -14.88
C GLY A 176 -11.91 6.47 -14.50
N LEU A 177 -10.67 6.25 -14.94
CA LEU A 177 -9.92 5.01 -14.67
C LEU A 177 -9.49 4.86 -13.21
N GLY A 178 -9.51 5.93 -12.41
CA GLY A 178 -9.24 5.84 -10.97
C GLY A 178 -10.18 4.83 -10.27
N ASP A 179 -11.46 4.82 -10.63
CA ASP A 179 -12.41 3.83 -10.07
C ASP A 179 -12.04 2.40 -10.45
N VAL A 180 -11.60 2.19 -11.70
CA VAL A 180 -11.21 0.87 -12.20
C VAL A 180 -9.99 0.34 -11.43
N PHE A 181 -9.03 1.21 -11.13
CA PHE A 181 -7.87 0.86 -10.30
C PHE A 181 -8.26 0.54 -8.86
N PHE A 182 -9.14 1.34 -8.25
CA PHE A 182 -9.64 1.04 -6.91
C PHE A 182 -10.38 -0.29 -6.85
N ASP A 183 -11.19 -0.61 -7.85
CA ASP A 183 -11.94 -1.87 -7.90
C ASP A 183 -11.00 -3.07 -8.09
N ALA A 184 -9.99 -2.96 -8.97
CA ALA A 184 -8.97 -4.00 -9.18
C ALA A 184 -8.13 -4.25 -7.91
N LEU A 185 -7.65 -3.20 -7.24
CA LEU A 185 -6.90 -3.33 -5.99
C LEU A 185 -7.77 -3.90 -4.86
N LYS A 186 -9.02 -3.42 -4.73
CA LYS A 186 -9.96 -3.88 -3.70
C LYS A 186 -10.23 -5.38 -3.79
N ALA A 187 -10.27 -5.95 -5.00
CA ALA A 187 -10.48 -7.38 -5.19
C ALA A 187 -9.41 -8.27 -4.52
N ASN A 188 -8.26 -7.70 -4.19
CA ASN A 188 -7.11 -8.40 -3.64
C ASN A 188 -6.90 -8.17 -2.12
N PHE A 189 -7.74 -7.35 -1.45
CA PHE A 189 -7.60 -7.07 -0.01
C PHE A 189 -7.67 -8.31 0.91
N MET A 190 -8.40 -9.33 0.48
CA MET A 190 -8.65 -10.55 1.27
C MET A 190 -7.80 -11.74 0.79
N LEU A 191 -6.69 -11.49 0.09
CA LEU A 191 -5.65 -12.50 -0.15
C LEU A 191 -4.91 -12.75 1.17
N LEU A 192 -5.48 -13.63 1.99
CA LEU A 192 -5.05 -13.91 3.35
C LEU A 192 -5.08 -15.42 3.63
N PRO A 193 -4.27 -15.92 4.57
CA PRO A 193 -4.43 -17.25 5.12
C PRO A 193 -5.83 -17.44 5.71
N THR A 194 -6.44 -18.64 5.67
CA THR A 194 -5.87 -19.93 5.29
C THR A 194 -5.97 -20.27 3.81
N LEU A 195 -6.64 -19.44 2.99
CA LEU A 195 -6.87 -19.69 1.57
C LEU A 195 -5.66 -19.31 0.70
N THR A 196 -4.96 -18.25 1.06
CA THR A 196 -3.73 -17.81 0.40
C THR A 196 -2.55 -18.04 1.34
N PRO A 197 -1.44 -18.67 0.89
CA PRO A 197 -0.23 -18.79 1.70
C PRO A 197 0.25 -17.45 2.25
N GLU A 198 0.87 -17.46 3.43
CA GLU A 198 1.32 -16.24 4.10
C GLU A 198 2.33 -15.44 3.25
N GLU A 199 3.27 -16.13 2.62
CA GLU A 199 4.30 -15.52 1.76
C GLU A 199 3.68 -14.81 0.55
N GLU A 200 2.77 -15.49 -0.17
CA GLU A 200 2.03 -14.90 -1.30
C GLU A 200 1.15 -13.71 -0.84
N SER A 201 0.54 -13.81 0.33
CA SER A 201 -0.26 -12.73 0.92
C SER A 201 0.60 -11.50 1.20
N LEU A 202 1.77 -11.70 1.83
CA LEU A 202 2.73 -10.62 2.11
C LEU A 202 3.26 -10.00 0.82
N GLU A 203 3.62 -10.80 -0.17
CA GLU A 203 4.14 -10.34 -1.46
C GLU A 203 3.15 -9.38 -2.14
N VAL A 204 1.88 -9.79 -2.27
CA VAL A 204 0.85 -8.99 -2.92
C VAL A 204 0.48 -7.77 -2.07
N LEU A 205 0.19 -7.94 -0.79
CA LEU A 205 -0.26 -6.85 0.07
C LEU A 205 0.80 -5.75 0.20
N THR A 206 2.08 -6.13 0.30
CA THR A 206 3.20 -5.17 0.38
C THR A 206 3.26 -4.24 -0.84
N ALA A 207 2.91 -4.75 -2.02
CA ALA A 207 2.81 -3.94 -3.24
C ALA A 207 1.47 -3.18 -3.35
N LEU A 208 0.39 -3.76 -2.83
CA LEU A 208 -0.97 -3.27 -3.00
C LEU A 208 -1.25 -1.97 -2.24
N TYR A 209 -0.90 -1.87 -0.96
CA TYR A 209 -1.20 -0.66 -0.17
C TYR A 209 -0.50 0.59 -0.72
N PRO A 210 0.80 0.57 -1.05
CA PRO A 210 1.47 1.68 -1.73
C PRO A 210 0.81 2.06 -3.05
N ALA A 211 0.44 1.07 -3.88
CA ALA A 211 -0.28 1.32 -5.12
C ALA A 211 -1.63 2.01 -4.89
N PHE A 212 -2.39 1.57 -3.88
CA PHE A 212 -3.66 2.21 -3.52
C PHE A 212 -3.47 3.67 -3.11
N PHE A 213 -2.47 3.96 -2.28
CA PHE A 213 -2.14 5.34 -1.90
C PHE A 213 -1.73 6.18 -3.10
N ALA A 214 -0.90 5.64 -3.99
CA ALA A 214 -0.49 6.35 -5.20
C ALA A 214 -1.69 6.67 -6.11
N VAL A 215 -2.66 5.76 -6.25
CA VAL A 215 -3.90 6.04 -6.98
C VAL A 215 -4.71 7.15 -6.30
N VAL A 216 -4.80 7.15 -4.96
CA VAL A 216 -5.45 8.23 -4.20
C VAL A 216 -4.77 9.56 -4.48
N ASP A 217 -3.45 9.63 -4.33
CA ASP A 217 -2.67 10.86 -4.43
C ASP A 217 -2.64 11.39 -5.88
N ALA A 218 -2.62 10.50 -6.88
CA ALA A 218 -2.71 10.88 -8.30
C ALA A 218 -4.13 11.28 -8.73
N ARG A 219 -5.18 10.72 -8.11
CA ARG A 219 -6.58 11.00 -8.46
C ARG A 219 -7.12 12.24 -7.76
N TYR A 220 -6.74 12.45 -6.51
CA TYR A 220 -7.24 13.53 -5.66
C TYR A 220 -6.06 14.40 -5.28
N ARG A 221 -5.94 15.55 -5.97
CA ARG A 221 -4.83 16.47 -5.73
C ARG A 221 -4.86 16.96 -4.29
N THR A 222 -3.71 16.88 -3.61
CA THR A 222 -3.49 17.58 -2.35
C THR A 222 -3.07 19.03 -2.64
N GLY A 223 -3.95 19.80 -3.29
CA GLY A 223 -3.70 21.22 -3.56
C GLY A 223 -3.91 22.07 -2.31
N LYS A 224 -3.06 23.07 -2.07
CA LYS A 224 -3.33 24.14 -1.10
C LYS A 224 -4.65 24.80 -1.49
N VAL A 225 -5.68 24.62 -0.67
CA VAL A 225 -6.99 25.27 -0.82
C VAL A 225 -6.75 26.77 -0.93
N THR A 226 -6.91 27.33 -2.13
CA THR A 226 -7.10 28.76 -2.32
C THR A 226 -8.60 29.01 -2.22
N ALA A 227 -9.00 30.10 -1.58
CA ALA A 227 -10.34 30.34 -1.05
C ALA A 227 -11.49 30.42 -2.10
N GLU A 228 -11.24 30.13 -3.37
CA GLU A 228 -12.15 30.40 -4.49
C GLU A 228 -12.79 29.14 -5.14
N GLN A 229 -12.52 27.93 -4.64
CA GLN A 229 -13.04 26.67 -5.24
C GLN A 229 -14.03 25.94 -4.30
N SER A 230 -15.23 26.51 -4.08
CA SER A 230 -16.08 26.11 -2.94
C SER A 230 -16.97 24.86 -3.12
N VAL A 231 -17.22 24.38 -4.35
CA VAL A 231 -18.13 23.22 -4.57
C VAL A 231 -17.42 22.00 -5.16
N GLY A 232 -16.47 22.19 -6.08
CA GLY A 232 -15.68 21.12 -6.68
C GLY A 232 -14.75 20.43 -5.66
N ASP A 233 -14.09 21.22 -4.82
CA ASP A 233 -13.13 20.73 -3.82
C ASP A 233 -13.83 19.91 -2.73
N SER A 234 -15.08 20.23 -2.39
CA SER A 234 -15.84 19.48 -1.40
C SER A 234 -16.15 18.05 -1.88
N ASN A 235 -16.53 17.89 -3.16
CA ASN A 235 -16.76 16.57 -3.75
C ASN A 235 -15.46 15.78 -3.97
N GLU A 236 -14.37 16.44 -4.36
CA GLU A 236 -13.06 15.77 -4.48
C GLU A 236 -12.54 15.32 -3.11
N PHE A 237 -12.66 16.16 -2.08
CA PHE A 237 -12.31 15.81 -0.70
C PHE A 237 -13.17 14.65 -0.18
N ALA A 238 -14.50 14.71 -0.34
CA ALA A 238 -15.39 13.63 0.08
C ALA A 238 -15.08 12.31 -0.65
N GLY A 239 -14.81 12.39 -1.95
CA GLY A 239 -14.38 11.23 -2.74
C GLY A 239 -13.07 10.63 -2.22
N ARG A 240 -12.07 11.48 -1.92
CA ARG A 240 -10.80 11.05 -1.32
C ARG A 240 -11.02 10.34 0.01
N GLN A 241 -11.81 10.94 0.90
CA GLN A 241 -12.11 10.36 2.21
C GLN A 241 -12.85 9.03 2.10
N GLU A 242 -13.77 8.86 1.14
CA GLU A 242 -14.45 7.58 0.92
C GLU A 242 -13.48 6.49 0.43
N ARG A 243 -12.48 6.84 -0.39
CA ARG A 243 -11.43 5.88 -0.81
C ARG A 243 -10.51 5.49 0.34
N LEU A 244 -10.13 6.42 1.21
CA LEU A 244 -9.33 6.13 2.40
C LEU A 244 -10.11 5.28 3.43
N LYS A 245 -11.39 5.59 3.62
CA LYS A 245 -12.31 4.77 4.43
C LYS A 245 -12.44 3.36 3.88
N LEU A 246 -12.57 3.21 2.55
CA LEU A 246 -12.61 1.92 1.89
C LEU A 246 -11.36 1.10 2.23
N LEU A 247 -10.17 1.71 2.10
CA LEU A 247 -8.91 1.07 2.44
C LEU A 247 -8.82 0.70 3.92
N LEU A 248 -9.15 1.63 4.82
CA LEU A 248 -9.10 1.38 6.27
C LEU A 248 -10.03 0.23 6.65
N ARG A 249 -11.32 0.33 6.31
CA ARG A 249 -12.34 -0.61 6.79
C ARG A 249 -12.28 -1.96 6.09
N HIS A 250 -12.19 -1.96 4.76
CA HIS A 250 -12.28 -3.18 3.96
C HIS A 250 -10.92 -3.76 3.60
N GLY A 251 -9.87 -2.94 3.56
CA GLY A 251 -8.51 -3.39 3.31
C GLY A 251 -7.76 -3.76 4.57
N VAL A 252 -7.81 -2.93 5.63
CA VAL A 252 -6.99 -3.14 6.83
C VAL A 252 -7.77 -3.83 7.95
N LEU A 253 -8.86 -3.21 8.43
CA LEU A 253 -9.57 -3.69 9.62
C LEU A 253 -10.31 -5.01 9.39
N ALA A 254 -10.88 -5.21 8.20
CA ALA A 254 -11.48 -6.48 7.81
C ALA A 254 -10.44 -7.61 7.80
N SER A 255 -9.25 -7.35 7.25
CA SER A 255 -8.14 -8.30 7.19
C SER A 255 -7.59 -8.62 8.59
N LEU A 256 -7.44 -7.61 9.45
CA LEU A 256 -7.07 -7.83 10.85
C LEU A 256 -8.10 -8.68 11.60
N SER A 257 -9.40 -8.42 11.38
CA SER A 257 -10.48 -9.21 11.98
C SER A 257 -10.54 -10.65 11.44
N HIS A 258 -10.04 -10.88 10.23
CA HIS A 258 -9.88 -12.22 9.68
C HIS A 258 -8.71 -12.96 10.35
N LEU A 259 -7.57 -12.28 10.50
CA LEU A 259 -6.36 -12.90 11.05
C LEU A 259 -6.45 -13.12 12.56
N SER A 260 -7.14 -12.24 13.29
CA SER A 260 -7.25 -12.26 14.75
C SER A 260 -8.70 -12.37 15.21
N ALA A 261 -8.98 -13.33 16.08
CA ALA A 261 -10.28 -13.47 16.71
C ALA A 261 -10.38 -12.57 17.96
N GLY A 262 -11.46 -11.77 18.04
CA GLY A 262 -11.73 -10.93 19.21
C GLY A 262 -11.08 -9.55 19.15
N GLN A 263 -10.75 -8.99 20.33
CA GLN A 263 -10.22 -7.62 20.50
C GLN A 263 -8.73 -7.63 20.86
N SER A 264 -8.00 -8.69 20.51
CA SER A 264 -6.56 -8.84 20.76
C SER A 264 -5.88 -9.55 19.59
N PHE A 265 -4.57 -9.39 19.46
CA PHE A 265 -3.75 -10.07 18.45
C PHE A 265 -3.23 -11.44 18.92
N SER A 266 -3.53 -11.86 20.15
CA SER A 266 -3.01 -13.10 20.77
C SER A 266 -3.34 -14.37 19.99
N THR A 267 -4.47 -14.37 19.28
CA THR A 267 -4.91 -15.52 18.49
C THR A 267 -4.64 -15.32 17.00
N SER A 268 -3.70 -14.45 16.64
CA SER A 268 -3.45 -14.15 15.23
C SER A 268 -2.89 -15.38 14.51
N ILE A 269 -3.45 -15.66 13.32
CA ILE A 269 -2.98 -16.73 12.44
C ILE A 269 -1.58 -16.44 11.91
N SER A 270 -1.23 -15.17 11.69
CA SER A 270 0.07 -14.73 11.22
C SER A 270 0.45 -13.41 11.88
N ILE A 271 1.50 -13.44 12.69
CA ILE A 271 2.07 -12.25 13.33
C ILE A 271 2.66 -11.32 12.27
N SER A 272 3.38 -11.84 11.26
CA SER A 272 4.01 -11.03 10.21
C SER A 272 2.98 -10.20 9.42
N LEU A 273 1.88 -10.84 8.98
CA LEU A 273 0.79 -10.14 8.29
C LEU A 273 0.07 -9.16 9.22
N THR A 274 -0.14 -9.53 10.47
CA THR A 274 -0.79 -8.64 11.46
C THR A 274 0.05 -7.39 11.69
N THR A 275 1.36 -7.54 11.93
CA THR A 275 2.30 -6.42 12.07
C THR A 275 2.27 -5.53 10.83
N TYR A 276 2.33 -6.13 9.63
CA TYR A 276 2.24 -5.38 8.39
C TYR A 276 0.91 -4.60 8.27
N LEU A 277 -0.23 -5.23 8.52
CA LEU A 277 -1.54 -4.57 8.44
C LEU A 277 -1.70 -3.44 9.48
N VAL A 278 -1.23 -3.63 10.71
CA VAL A 278 -1.21 -2.58 11.74
C VAL A 278 -0.36 -1.40 11.26
N SER A 279 0.80 -1.66 10.65
CA SER A 279 1.66 -0.61 10.10
C SER A 279 0.98 0.24 9.02
N GLN A 280 -0.06 -0.28 8.36
CA GLN A 280 -0.84 0.47 7.35
C GLN A 280 -1.87 1.43 7.96
N ILE A 281 -2.26 1.26 9.23
CA ILE A 281 -3.24 2.16 9.88
C ILE A 281 -2.68 3.59 9.95
N ALA A 282 -1.42 3.75 10.37
CA ALA A 282 -0.79 5.07 10.50
C ALA A 282 -0.78 5.87 9.18
N PRO A 283 -0.25 5.36 8.05
CA PRO A 283 -0.30 6.05 6.76
C PRO A 283 -1.72 6.40 6.26
N VAL A 284 -2.72 5.58 6.58
CA VAL A 284 -4.13 5.91 6.26
C VAL A 284 -4.61 7.06 7.14
N MET A 285 -4.40 6.98 8.45
CA MET A 285 -4.85 8.00 9.41
C MET A 285 -4.22 9.36 9.14
N THR A 286 -2.92 9.42 8.85
CA THR A 286 -2.24 10.67 8.43
C THR A 286 -2.88 11.27 7.18
N ARG A 287 -3.27 10.44 6.21
CA ARG A 287 -3.94 10.93 5.00
C ARG A 287 -5.38 11.39 5.27
N MET A 288 -6.09 10.75 6.19
CA MET A 288 -7.45 11.13 6.57
C MET A 288 -7.47 12.43 7.38
N GLY A 289 -6.43 12.67 8.19
CA GLY A 289 -6.37 13.75 9.14
C GLY A 289 -7.49 13.64 10.18
N ILE A 290 -8.10 14.78 10.53
CA ILE A 290 -9.16 14.85 11.54
C ILE A 290 -10.39 13.99 11.22
N ASP A 291 -10.68 13.67 9.96
CA ASP A 291 -11.80 12.77 9.61
C ASP A 291 -11.57 11.33 10.11
N GLY A 292 -10.32 10.97 10.41
CA GLY A 292 -9.94 9.71 11.04
C GLY A 292 -10.61 9.46 12.39
N VAL A 293 -11.03 10.52 13.11
CA VAL A 293 -11.67 10.42 14.44
C VAL A 293 -12.89 9.49 14.46
N ARG A 294 -13.57 9.33 13.32
CA ARG A 294 -14.78 8.51 13.17
C ARG A 294 -14.51 7.02 13.36
N TYR A 295 -13.27 6.59 13.16
CA TYR A 295 -12.88 5.18 13.12
C TYR A 295 -12.11 4.74 14.36
N LEU A 296 -11.75 5.66 15.27
CA LEU A 296 -10.97 5.35 16.48
C LEU A 296 -11.59 4.22 17.31
N ARG A 297 -12.93 4.21 17.44
CA ARG A 297 -13.66 3.17 18.17
C ARG A 297 -13.49 1.77 17.57
N GLU A 298 -13.22 1.67 16.28
CA GLU A 298 -13.13 0.38 15.58
C GLU A 298 -11.80 -0.32 15.83
N PHE A 299 -10.71 0.43 16.07
CA PHE A 299 -9.37 -0.16 16.18
C PHE A 299 -8.65 0.13 17.51
N LEU A 300 -8.92 1.24 18.21
CA LEU A 300 -8.22 1.52 19.48
C LEU A 300 -8.40 0.42 20.55
N PRO A 301 -9.59 -0.18 20.73
CA PRO A 301 -9.73 -1.28 21.68
C PRO A 301 -8.89 -2.50 21.34
N MET A 302 -8.70 -2.77 20.04
CA MET A 302 -7.85 -3.84 19.51
C MET A 302 -6.37 -3.54 19.75
N MET A 303 -5.92 -2.30 19.49
CA MET A 303 -4.57 -1.84 19.79
C MET A 303 -4.24 -1.96 21.28
N ARG A 304 -5.15 -1.51 22.14
CA ARG A 304 -5.04 -1.65 23.60
C ARG A 304 -4.94 -3.13 23.99
N GLY A 305 -5.80 -3.99 23.44
CA GLY A 305 -5.76 -5.43 23.70
C GLY A 305 -4.41 -6.04 23.34
N GLY A 306 -3.86 -5.67 22.18
CA GLY A 306 -2.52 -6.10 21.74
C GLY A 306 -1.39 -5.67 22.67
N LEU A 307 -1.41 -4.44 23.18
CA LEU A 307 -0.40 -3.94 24.12
C LEU A 307 -0.52 -4.57 25.52
N MET A 308 -1.73 -4.90 25.94
CA MET A 308 -2.00 -5.52 27.25
C MET A 308 -1.81 -7.04 27.25
N ASP A 309 -1.51 -7.65 26.10
CA ASP A 309 -1.29 -9.10 26.04
C ASP A 309 -0.02 -9.49 26.82
N PRO A 310 -0.09 -10.47 27.74
CA PRO A 310 1.05 -10.84 28.57
C PRO A 310 2.25 -11.38 27.75
N PHE A 311 2.03 -11.77 26.50
CA PHE A 311 3.06 -12.24 25.57
C PHE A 311 3.32 -11.24 24.44
N ALA A 312 2.87 -9.98 24.54
CA ALA A 312 3.07 -8.95 23.52
C ALA A 312 4.54 -8.80 23.10
N LEU A 313 5.46 -8.97 24.04
CA LEU A 313 6.91 -8.84 23.83
C LEU A 313 7.53 -10.01 23.05
N ALA A 314 6.80 -11.10 22.82
CA ALA A 314 7.20 -12.13 21.86
C ALA A 314 7.13 -11.61 20.40
N ALA A 315 6.39 -10.53 20.15
CA ALA A 315 6.26 -9.86 18.85
C ALA A 315 6.57 -8.36 18.99
N PRO A 316 7.83 -7.97 19.25
CA PRO A 316 8.20 -6.59 19.56
C PRO A 316 7.89 -5.61 18.41
N ASP A 317 8.00 -6.06 17.16
CA ASP A 317 7.69 -5.22 15.99
C ASP A 317 6.20 -4.87 15.91
N LEU A 318 5.31 -5.78 16.30
CA LEU A 318 3.87 -5.50 16.40
C LEU A 318 3.61 -4.42 17.45
N VAL A 319 4.25 -4.51 18.62
CA VAL A 319 4.16 -3.50 19.67
C VAL A 319 4.61 -2.13 19.15
N LYS A 320 5.75 -2.07 18.44
CA LYS A 320 6.26 -0.81 17.84
C LYS A 320 5.27 -0.21 16.83
N GLU A 321 4.66 -1.03 15.97
CA GLU A 321 3.67 -0.54 15.00
C GLU A 321 2.38 -0.08 15.68
N ILE A 322 1.91 -0.74 16.76
CA ILE A 322 0.78 -0.25 17.55
C ILE A 322 1.10 1.13 18.18
N LEU A 323 2.29 1.29 18.76
CA LEU A 323 2.72 2.57 19.35
C LEU A 323 2.84 3.67 18.29
N ARG A 324 3.28 3.33 17.07
CA ARG A 324 3.29 4.26 15.93
C ARG A 324 1.87 4.70 15.55
N VAL A 325 0.90 3.79 15.56
CA VAL A 325 -0.52 4.14 15.36
C VAL A 325 -1.00 5.11 16.43
N TYR A 326 -0.65 4.89 17.69
CA TYR A 326 -0.99 5.82 18.77
C TYR A 326 -0.39 7.21 18.55
N VAL A 327 0.88 7.31 18.15
CA VAL A 327 1.50 8.60 17.82
C VAL A 327 0.69 9.35 16.76
N VAL A 328 0.37 8.70 15.65
CA VAL A 328 -0.42 9.34 14.58
C VAL A 328 -1.83 9.72 15.05
N VAL A 329 -2.46 8.91 15.90
CA VAL A 329 -3.76 9.25 16.48
C VAL A 329 -3.66 10.46 17.42
N LEU A 330 -2.58 10.58 18.18
CA LEU A 330 -2.34 11.77 19.01
C LEU A 330 -2.17 13.02 18.17
N ASP A 331 -1.44 12.93 17.05
CA ASP A 331 -1.15 14.07 16.18
C ASP A 331 -2.38 14.49 15.35
N GLU A 332 -3.07 13.54 14.70
CA GLU A 332 -4.16 13.83 13.75
C GLU A 332 -5.53 13.97 14.41
N CYS A 333 -5.73 13.33 15.58
CA CYS A 333 -7.01 13.25 16.27
C CYS A 333 -6.99 13.89 17.67
N GLU A 334 -6.01 14.76 17.95
CA GLU A 334 -5.75 15.37 19.26
C GLU A 334 -7.02 15.82 20.00
N PRO A 335 -7.94 16.62 19.40
CA PRO A 335 -9.07 17.15 20.15
C PRO A 335 -10.00 16.04 20.63
N ARG A 336 -10.22 15.02 19.79
CA ARG A 336 -11.07 13.88 20.13
C ARG A 336 -10.40 12.95 21.14
N VAL A 337 -9.07 12.82 21.09
CA VAL A 337 -8.34 12.05 22.09
C VAL A 337 -8.42 12.69 23.46
N ARG A 338 -8.17 14.00 23.56
CA ARG A 338 -8.27 14.78 24.81
C ARG A 338 -9.62 14.57 25.50
N GLU A 339 -10.70 14.58 24.73
CA GLU A 339 -12.05 14.48 25.28
C GLU A 339 -12.43 13.07 25.73
N LEU A 340 -12.07 12.03 24.95
CA LEU A 340 -12.70 10.72 25.09
C LEU A 340 -11.74 9.52 25.12
N TRP A 341 -10.63 9.56 24.36
CA TRP A 341 -9.83 8.35 24.10
C TRP A 341 -8.52 8.27 24.88
N TRP A 342 -8.12 9.33 25.57
CA TRP A 342 -6.84 9.35 26.28
C TRP A 342 -6.70 8.23 27.32
N SER A 343 -7.77 7.88 28.04
CA SER A 343 -7.75 6.82 29.03
C SER A 343 -7.59 5.42 28.42
N GLU A 344 -8.12 5.23 27.21
CA GLU A 344 -8.02 3.97 26.46
C GLU A 344 -6.57 3.75 26.01
N ILE A 345 -5.94 4.80 25.48
CA ILE A 345 -4.53 4.81 25.07
C ILE A 345 -3.65 4.56 26.30
N LEU A 346 -3.85 5.34 27.38
CA LEU A 346 -3.05 5.22 28.61
C LEU A 346 -3.12 3.81 29.19
N ARG A 347 -4.29 3.18 29.19
CA ARG A 347 -4.46 1.81 29.68
C ARG A 347 -3.62 0.80 28.91
N GLY A 348 -3.53 0.95 27.58
CA GLY A 348 -2.65 0.11 26.76
C GLY A 348 -1.17 0.34 27.08
N LEU A 349 -0.75 1.60 27.22
CA LEU A 349 0.63 1.96 27.55
C LEU A 349 1.06 1.40 28.91
N VAL A 350 0.21 1.54 29.94
CA VAL A 350 0.44 1.00 31.28
C VAL A 350 0.55 -0.52 31.25
N GLY A 351 -0.39 -1.22 30.60
CA GLY A 351 -0.34 -2.68 30.51
C GLY A 351 0.92 -3.19 29.81
N CYS A 352 1.32 -2.57 28.70
CA CYS A 352 2.56 -2.94 28.02
C CYS A 352 3.81 -2.67 28.86
N TRP A 353 3.80 -1.59 29.66
CA TRP A 353 4.90 -1.29 30.57
C TRP A 353 5.06 -2.37 31.64
N VAL A 354 3.96 -2.82 32.25
CA VAL A 354 3.97 -3.94 33.21
C VAL A 354 4.54 -5.20 32.56
N ASN A 355 4.11 -5.54 31.35
CA ASN A 355 4.68 -6.67 30.61
C ASN A 355 6.20 -6.52 30.38
N CYS A 356 6.71 -5.31 30.15
CA CYS A 356 8.15 -5.05 30.05
C CYS A 356 8.90 -5.29 31.37
N LEU A 357 8.30 -4.93 32.50
CA LEU A 357 8.90 -5.18 33.82
C LEU A 357 8.96 -6.68 34.10
N ASP A 358 7.85 -7.38 33.89
CA ASP A 358 7.75 -8.83 34.07
C ASP A 358 8.80 -9.58 33.22
N GLU A 359 8.98 -9.16 31.96
CA GLU A 359 9.98 -9.76 31.08
C GLU A 359 11.42 -9.48 31.59
N LEU A 360 11.74 -8.24 31.98
CA LEU A 360 13.08 -7.87 32.46
C LEU A 360 13.53 -8.59 33.74
N ASP A 361 12.57 -8.98 34.58
CA ASP A 361 12.81 -9.78 35.79
C ASP A 361 13.17 -11.23 35.46
N VAL A 362 12.69 -11.75 34.32
CA VAL A 362 12.89 -13.13 33.89
C VAL A 362 14.08 -13.27 32.91
N THR A 363 14.35 -12.30 32.04
CA THR A 363 15.34 -12.46 30.95
C THR A 363 16.81 -12.19 31.34
N ARG A 364 17.75 -12.92 30.69
CA ARG A 364 19.21 -12.73 30.79
C ARG A 364 19.67 -11.51 29.96
N SER A 365 20.85 -10.96 30.28
CA SER A 365 21.34 -9.62 29.90
C SER A 365 21.26 -9.24 28.40
N GLU A 366 21.33 -10.18 27.46
CA GLU A 366 21.39 -9.88 26.02
C GLU A 366 20.01 -9.58 25.40
N SER A 367 18.93 -10.13 25.95
CA SER A 367 17.55 -9.90 25.48
C SER A 367 16.89 -8.66 26.10
N LYS A 368 17.53 -8.07 27.13
CA LYS A 368 17.05 -6.84 27.79
C LYS A 368 17.05 -5.64 26.86
N GLY A 369 17.95 -5.60 25.86
CA GLY A 369 18.08 -4.46 24.95
C GLY A 369 16.81 -4.18 24.13
N GLY A 370 16.14 -5.22 23.64
CA GLY A 370 14.89 -5.07 22.87
C GLY A 370 13.73 -4.56 23.74
N VAL A 371 13.62 -5.06 24.98
CA VAL A 371 12.59 -4.62 25.93
C VAL A 371 12.82 -3.17 26.37
N GLN A 372 14.08 -2.79 26.59
CA GLN A 372 14.45 -1.40 26.93
C GLN A 372 14.14 -0.42 25.80
N GLU A 373 14.31 -0.83 24.53
CA GLU A 373 13.91 -0.01 23.38
C GLU A 373 12.39 0.25 23.39
N ILE A 374 11.58 -0.78 23.66
CA ILE A 374 10.13 -0.64 23.78
C ILE A 374 9.76 0.26 24.96
N GLN A 375 10.40 0.10 26.12
CA GLN A 375 10.21 0.99 27.26
C GLN A 375 10.50 2.46 26.93
N ALA A 376 11.55 2.74 26.17
CA ALA A 376 11.88 4.09 25.73
C ALA A 376 10.78 4.68 24.82
N VAL A 377 10.27 3.89 23.87
CA VAL A 377 9.14 4.32 23.00
C VAL A 377 7.87 4.53 23.84
N LEU A 378 7.56 3.64 24.79
CA LEU A 378 6.41 3.78 25.68
C LEU A 378 6.46 5.09 26.50
N LYS A 379 7.62 5.44 27.07
CA LYS A 379 7.81 6.71 27.78
C LYS A 379 7.53 7.90 26.86
N GLU A 380 8.07 7.89 25.64
CA GLU A 380 7.86 8.97 24.67
C GLU A 380 6.39 9.12 24.27
N VAL A 381 5.67 8.02 24.00
CA VAL A 381 4.24 8.08 23.68
C VAL A 381 3.41 8.53 24.89
N THR A 382 3.76 8.08 26.09
CA THR A 382 3.10 8.52 27.34
C THR A 382 3.30 10.01 27.58
N ARG A 383 4.51 10.53 27.30
CA ARG A 383 4.83 11.95 27.42
C ARG A 383 3.99 12.78 26.46
N ARG A 384 3.90 12.36 25.20
CA ARG A 384 3.02 13.00 24.20
C ARG A 384 1.57 12.98 24.63
N LEU A 385 1.07 11.85 25.12
CA LEU A 385 -0.30 11.74 25.62
C LEU A 385 -0.55 12.75 26.77
N GLY A 386 0.40 12.89 27.70
CA GLY A 386 0.32 13.87 28.78
C GLY A 386 0.26 15.33 28.30
N GLN A 387 0.82 15.64 27.13
CA GLN A 387 0.73 16.96 26.50
C GLN A 387 -0.65 17.23 25.86
N VAL A 388 -1.35 16.17 25.43
CA VAL A 388 -2.69 16.25 24.82
C VAL A 388 -3.77 16.43 25.88
N VAL A 389 -3.64 15.77 27.04
CA VAL A 389 -4.66 15.73 28.09
C VAL A 389 -4.64 16.99 28.97
N ASP A 390 -5.82 17.39 29.47
CA ASP A 390 -5.92 18.49 30.45
C ASP A 390 -5.04 18.23 31.68
N LYS A 391 -4.23 19.21 32.08
CA LYS A 391 -3.22 19.07 33.15
C LYS A 391 -3.80 18.49 34.45
N ASP A 392 -4.97 18.94 34.88
CA ASP A 392 -5.60 18.48 36.11
C ASP A 392 -6.06 17.01 36.02
N LYS A 393 -6.64 16.63 34.87
CA LYS A 393 -7.07 15.24 34.61
C LYS A 393 -5.86 14.31 34.53
N TRP A 394 -4.80 14.74 33.84
CA TRP A 394 -3.56 13.99 33.74
C TRP A 394 -2.90 13.78 35.10
N ALA A 395 -2.76 14.86 35.89
CA ALA A 395 -2.19 14.79 37.24
C ALA A 395 -3.00 13.88 38.18
N ALA A 396 -4.33 13.97 38.13
CA ALA A 396 -5.21 13.09 38.91
C ALA A 396 -5.08 11.62 38.48
N GLY A 397 -5.04 11.34 37.18
CA GLY A 397 -4.85 9.99 36.63
C GLY A 397 -3.50 9.39 37.01
N ARG A 398 -2.42 10.14 36.82
CA ARG A 398 -1.05 9.76 37.20
C ARG A 398 -0.96 9.46 38.70
N LYS A 399 -1.48 10.34 39.55
CA LYS A 399 -1.46 10.15 41.02
C LYS A 399 -2.20 8.89 41.44
N ARG A 400 -3.34 8.58 40.80
CA ARG A 400 -4.07 7.34 41.09
C ARG A 400 -3.26 6.11 40.71
N LEU A 401 -2.72 6.07 39.50
CA LEU A 401 -1.94 4.92 39.00
C LEU A 401 -0.69 4.67 39.85
N LEU A 402 0.09 5.71 40.16
CA LEU A 402 1.28 5.57 41.03
C LEU A 402 0.95 5.18 42.47
N GLY A 403 -0.29 5.47 42.93
CA GLY A 403 -0.76 5.01 44.24
C GLY A 403 -1.22 3.56 44.25
N GLU A 404 -1.56 2.99 43.10
CA GLU A 404 -1.96 1.59 42.93
C GLU A 404 -0.74 0.69 42.66
N GLU A 405 0.24 1.17 41.90
CA GLU A 405 1.40 0.39 41.45
C GLU A 405 2.66 1.28 41.35
N GLU A 406 3.62 1.08 42.25
CA GLU A 406 4.84 1.90 42.36
C GLU A 406 5.78 1.73 41.16
N ASP A 407 5.77 0.55 40.54
CA ASP A 407 6.63 0.21 39.39
C ASP A 407 6.29 1.01 38.12
N LEU A 408 5.13 1.68 38.09
CA LEU A 408 4.77 2.63 37.04
C LEU A 408 5.57 3.93 37.10
N THR A 409 6.34 4.18 38.18
CA THR A 409 7.16 5.40 38.33
C THR A 409 8.07 5.62 37.13
N GLY A 410 8.69 4.56 36.62
CA GLY A 410 9.58 4.64 35.45
C GLY A 410 8.86 5.09 34.17
N LEU A 411 7.59 4.73 33.98
CA LEU A 411 6.80 5.12 32.81
C LEU A 411 6.51 6.63 32.79
N PHE A 412 6.34 7.23 33.97
CA PHE A 412 6.02 8.65 34.15
C PHE A 412 7.23 9.53 34.50
N GLU A 413 8.43 8.96 34.47
CA GLU A 413 9.69 9.68 34.71
C GLU A 413 9.92 10.71 33.59
N ASP A 414 10.35 11.92 33.94
CA ASP A 414 10.59 13.04 33.01
C ASP A 414 9.35 13.57 32.23
N ILE A 415 8.12 13.27 32.70
CA ILE A 415 6.84 13.72 32.11
C ILE A 415 6.14 14.79 32.96
#